data_AF-A0AAW3D498-F1
#
_entry.id   AF-A0AAW3D498-F1
#
_cell.length_a   1.000
_cell.length_b   1.000
_cell.length_c   1.000
_cell.angle_alpha   90.00
_cell.angle_beta   90.00
_cell.angle_gamma   90.00
#
_symmetry.space_group_name_H-M   'P 1'
#
loop_
_entity.id
_entity.type
_entity.pdbx_description
1 polymer ?
#
loop_
_entity_poly.entity_id
_entity_poly.type
_entity_poly.pdbx_seq_one_letter_code
_entity_poly.pdbx_strand_id
1 'polypeptide(L)'
;MKKLVLAACMLAFGVSSSLAMSDSKPVQPPAQKQDVGHPHKLVDIYSKDDQSSKVSAQITLENQDNYNIFYCKQNNWCEVVDKNNGNTGWINLDKLKQAQEKFAKHVHKQNTIKRLEEYTKVQDQKISQLHAMMTQMRQEFAYVLEQQQAQINQLKQAYYYQ
;
A
#
# COMPACT_ATOMS: atom_id res chain seq x y z
N MET A 1 -21.58 -57.53 -19.47
CA MET A 1 -22.42 -56.35 -19.19
C MET A 1 -22.69 -56.23 -17.69
N LYS A 2 -22.06 -55.26 -17.02
CA LYS A 2 -22.50 -54.75 -15.70
C LYS A 2 -22.26 -53.25 -15.71
N LYS A 3 -23.35 -52.49 -15.55
CA LYS A 3 -23.42 -51.03 -15.63
C LYS A 3 -22.85 -50.45 -14.33
N LEU A 4 -21.88 -49.54 -14.44
CA LEU A 4 -21.53 -48.65 -13.33
C LEU A 4 -22.01 -47.25 -13.68
N VAL A 5 -22.84 -46.75 -12.77
CA VAL A 5 -23.64 -45.53 -12.85
C VAL A 5 -22.75 -44.33 -12.57
N LEU A 6 -22.92 -43.30 -13.40
CA LEU A 6 -22.42 -41.93 -13.22
C LEU A 6 -22.71 -41.43 -11.80
N ALA A 7 -21.67 -40.92 -11.12
CA ALA A 7 -21.83 -39.97 -10.03
C ALA A 7 -21.23 -38.64 -10.47
N ALA A 8 -22.10 -37.74 -10.94
CA ALA A 8 -21.77 -36.37 -11.26
C ALA A 8 -21.64 -35.56 -9.96
N CYS A 9 -20.42 -35.14 -9.61
CA CYS A 9 -20.22 -34.11 -8.59
C CYS A 9 -20.36 -32.73 -9.25
N MET A 10 -21.58 -32.20 -9.22
CA MET A 10 -21.84 -30.77 -9.40
C MET A 10 -21.40 -30.04 -8.13
N LEU A 11 -20.22 -29.39 -8.16
CA LEU A 11 -19.91 -28.32 -7.22
C LEU A 11 -20.25 -26.99 -7.89
N ALA A 12 -21.48 -26.56 -7.66
CA ALA A 12 -21.92 -25.20 -7.92
C ALA A 12 -21.29 -24.27 -6.86
N PHE A 13 -20.22 -23.57 -7.23
CA PHE A 13 -19.81 -22.34 -6.56
C PHE A 13 -20.10 -21.17 -7.50
N GLY A 14 -21.34 -20.71 -7.47
CA GLY A 14 -21.72 -19.41 -7.98
C GLY A 14 -21.18 -18.35 -7.02
N VAL A 15 -20.05 -17.74 -7.36
CA VAL A 15 -19.62 -16.46 -6.78
C VAL A 15 -19.71 -15.43 -7.88
N SER A 16 -20.91 -14.85 -8.05
CA SER A 16 -21.09 -13.66 -8.86
C SER A 16 -20.46 -12.48 -8.12
N SER A 17 -19.19 -12.21 -8.40
CA SER A 17 -18.56 -10.93 -8.04
C SER A 17 -19.16 -9.84 -8.93
N SER A 18 -20.30 -9.30 -8.52
CA SER A 18 -20.81 -8.05 -9.05
C SER A 18 -19.84 -6.94 -8.67
N LEU A 19 -18.88 -6.66 -9.54
CA LEU A 19 -18.14 -5.41 -9.51
C LEU A 19 -19.13 -4.30 -9.89
N ALA A 20 -19.72 -3.68 -8.87
CA ALA A 20 -20.43 -2.43 -9.05
C ALA A 20 -19.41 -1.36 -9.48
N MET A 21 -19.33 -1.08 -10.80
CA MET A 21 -18.69 0.13 -11.30
C MET A 21 -19.48 1.31 -10.77
N SER A 22 -18.97 1.92 -9.71
CA SER A 22 -19.45 3.22 -9.24
C SER A 22 -19.05 4.27 -10.27
N ASP A 23 -20.07 4.95 -10.78
CA ASP A 23 -20.00 6.02 -11.77
C ASP A 23 -19.00 7.10 -11.31
N SER A 24 -17.82 7.12 -11.94
CA SER A 24 -16.73 8.02 -11.60
C SER A 24 -17.03 9.41 -12.16
N LYS A 25 -17.89 10.16 -11.47
CA LYS A 25 -17.85 11.62 -11.57
C LYS A 25 -16.49 12.08 -11.04
N PRO A 26 -15.78 13.01 -11.71
CA PRO A 26 -14.54 13.54 -11.18
C PRO A 26 -14.86 14.28 -9.87
N VAL A 27 -14.50 13.66 -8.75
CA VAL A 27 -14.44 14.31 -7.46
C VAL A 27 -13.34 15.37 -7.59
N GLN A 28 -13.74 16.63 -7.74
CA GLN A 28 -12.82 17.74 -7.55
C GLN A 28 -12.16 17.54 -6.18
N PRO A 29 -10.81 17.44 -6.10
CA PRO A 29 -10.16 17.40 -4.81
C PRO A 29 -10.55 18.68 -4.06
N PRO A 30 -10.95 18.60 -2.78
CA PRO A 30 -11.22 19.81 -2.02
C PRO A 30 -9.97 20.67 -2.09
N ALA A 31 -10.15 21.95 -2.42
CA ALA A 31 -9.10 22.95 -2.36
C ALA A 31 -8.62 23.06 -0.90
N GLN A 32 -7.74 22.14 -0.50
CA GLN A 32 -6.89 22.35 0.66
C GLN A 32 -6.03 23.54 0.29
N LYS A 33 -6.31 24.68 0.91
CA LYS A 33 -5.28 25.67 1.18
C LYS A 33 -4.16 24.92 1.88
N GLN A 34 -3.17 24.48 1.09
CA GLN A 34 -1.88 24.09 1.60
C GLN A 34 -1.33 25.39 2.18
N ASP A 35 -1.56 25.56 3.48
CA ASP A 35 -0.68 26.36 4.31
C ASP A 35 0.73 25.87 3.95
N VAL A 36 1.52 26.75 3.34
CA VAL A 36 2.93 26.50 2.97
C VAL A 36 3.74 26.52 4.26
N GLY A 37 3.31 25.72 5.23
CA GLY A 37 3.92 25.50 6.53
C GLY A 37 4.65 24.18 6.44
N HIS A 38 5.94 24.22 6.77
CA HIS A 38 6.88 23.10 6.70
C HIS A 38 6.23 21.73 6.93
N PRO A 39 6.39 20.75 6.00
CA PRO A 39 5.75 19.42 6.08
C PRO A 39 6.17 18.61 7.32
N HIS A 40 7.12 19.13 8.10
CA HIS A 40 7.69 18.52 9.29
C HIS A 40 7.45 19.32 10.57
N LYS A 41 6.62 20.37 10.54
CA LYS A 41 6.28 21.14 11.74
C LYS A 41 5.47 20.29 12.73
N LEU A 42 5.92 20.25 13.98
CA LEU A 42 5.23 19.58 15.08
C LEU A 42 4.45 20.56 15.95
N VAL A 43 5.10 21.61 16.46
CA VAL A 43 4.45 22.60 17.34
C VAL A 43 5.18 23.95 17.30
N ASP A 44 4.44 25.04 17.47
CA ASP A 44 5.00 26.37 17.68
C ASP A 44 5.47 26.56 19.12
N ILE A 45 6.58 27.27 19.29
CA ILE A 45 7.08 27.72 20.59
C ILE A 45 6.66 29.18 20.77
N TYR A 46 5.97 29.45 21.86
CA TYR A 46 5.35 30.71 22.20
C TYR A 46 6.13 31.43 23.31
N SER A 47 6.10 32.76 23.33
CA SER A 47 6.74 33.52 24.40
C SER A 47 6.00 33.43 25.73
N LYS A 48 4.72 33.06 25.72
CA LYS A 48 3.88 32.83 26.91
C LYS A 48 3.06 31.56 26.73
N ASP A 49 2.45 31.08 27.81
CA ASP A 49 1.57 29.89 27.84
C ASP A 49 0.16 30.16 27.26
N ASP A 50 0.10 30.88 26.13
CA ASP A 50 -1.12 31.18 25.42
C ASP A 50 -0.87 31.21 23.90
N GLN A 51 -1.90 30.87 23.10
CA GLN A 51 -1.79 30.79 21.64
C GLN A 51 -1.79 32.15 20.94
N SER A 52 -2.14 33.23 21.66
CA SER A 52 -2.17 34.59 21.13
C SER A 52 -0.82 35.30 21.25
N SER A 53 0.10 34.72 22.02
CA SER A 53 1.43 35.25 22.23
C SER A 53 2.32 35.06 21.00
N LYS A 54 3.43 35.79 20.98
CA LYS A 54 4.36 35.79 19.85
C LYS A 54 5.02 34.42 19.75
N VAL A 55 4.97 33.81 18.56
CA VAL A 55 5.76 32.62 18.23
C VAL A 55 7.24 33.02 18.15
N SER A 56 8.07 32.43 19.01
CA SER A 56 9.51 32.68 19.07
C SER A 56 10.31 31.69 18.24
N ALA A 57 9.84 30.44 18.13
CA ALA A 57 10.48 29.37 17.39
C ALA A 57 9.46 28.26 17.03
N GLN A 58 9.91 27.21 16.33
CA GLN A 58 9.07 26.07 15.99
C GLN A 58 9.85 24.77 16.19
N ILE A 59 9.17 23.75 16.73
CA ILE A 59 9.67 22.39 16.80
C ILE A 59 9.22 21.67 15.53
N THR A 60 10.18 21.10 14.82
CA THR A 60 10.02 20.23 13.66
C THR A 60 10.57 18.84 13.99
N LEU A 61 10.28 17.86 13.13
CA LEU A 61 10.86 16.52 13.27
C LEU A 61 12.39 16.52 13.25
N GLU A 62 13.00 17.44 12.51
CA GLU A 62 14.46 17.52 12.34
C GLU A 62 15.15 18.10 13.57
N ASN A 63 14.47 18.98 14.31
CA ASN A 63 15.06 19.72 15.43
C ASN A 63 14.45 19.34 16.80
N GLN A 64 13.52 18.38 16.87
CA GLN A 64 12.85 18.00 18.13
C GLN A 64 13.84 17.58 19.23
N ASP A 65 14.94 16.93 18.84
CA ASP A 65 15.97 16.47 19.77
C ASP A 65 16.79 17.63 20.36
N ASN A 66 16.68 18.84 19.78
CA ASN A 66 17.30 20.05 20.30
C ASN A 66 16.53 20.66 21.48
N TYR A 67 15.31 20.21 21.74
CA TYR A 67 14.48 20.76 22.81
C TYR A 67 14.27 19.76 23.94
N ASN A 68 14.32 20.25 25.17
CA ASN A 68 13.90 19.49 26.35
C ASN A 68 12.63 20.13 26.93
N ILE A 69 11.66 19.31 27.31
CA ILE A 69 10.54 19.77 28.14
C ILE A 69 11.04 19.86 29.58
N PHE A 70 10.99 21.06 30.17
CA PHE A 70 11.47 21.32 31.52
C PHE A 70 10.34 21.21 32.55
N TYR A 71 9.20 21.83 32.26
CA TYR A 71 8.07 21.88 33.17
C TYR A 71 6.75 21.95 32.40
N CYS A 72 5.68 21.33 32.93
CA CYS A 72 4.34 21.41 32.35
C CYS A 72 3.32 21.88 33.38
N LYS A 73 2.51 22.86 32.99
CA LYS A 73 1.33 23.29 33.73
C LYS A 73 0.18 22.30 33.53
N GLN A 74 -0.82 22.39 34.41
CA GLN A 74 -2.04 21.56 34.32
C GLN A 74 -2.89 21.85 33.08
N ASN A 75 -2.71 23.00 32.43
CA ASN A 75 -3.43 23.41 31.21
C ASN A 75 -2.73 22.96 29.91
N ASN A 76 -1.90 21.92 29.98
CA ASN A 76 -1.16 21.31 28.86
C ASN A 76 -0.15 22.25 28.16
N TRP A 77 0.20 23.35 28.80
CA TRP A 77 1.33 24.18 28.37
C TRP A 77 2.60 23.74 29.07
N CYS A 78 3.62 23.47 28.27
CA CYS A 78 4.92 23.04 28.74
C CYS A 78 5.99 24.05 28.35
N GLU A 79 6.83 24.40 29.32
CA GLU A 79 8.05 25.11 29.07
C GLU A 79 9.09 24.17 28.46
N VAL A 80 9.66 24.61 27.35
CA VAL A 80 10.74 23.94 26.64
C VAL A 80 11.98 24.80 26.68
N VAL A 81 13.13 24.13 26.67
CA VAL A 81 14.46 24.74 26.65
C VAL A 81 15.19 24.24 25.40
N ASP A 82 15.67 25.17 24.58
CA ASP A 82 16.57 24.86 23.47
C ASP A 82 17.97 24.55 24.03
N LYS A 83 18.47 23.35 23.75
CA LYS A 83 19.77 22.85 24.23
C LYS A 83 20.95 23.65 23.66
N ASN A 84 20.79 24.29 22.51
CA ASN A 84 21.88 24.96 21.82
C ASN A 84 22.19 26.34 22.40
N ASN A 85 21.17 27.05 22.87
CA ASN A 85 21.29 28.45 23.30
C ASN A 85 20.69 28.72 24.68
N GLY A 86 20.01 27.74 25.30
CA GLY A 86 19.36 27.88 26.60
C GLY A 86 18.08 28.71 26.59
N ASN A 87 17.60 29.16 25.43
CA ASN A 87 16.38 29.93 25.33
C ASN A 87 15.17 29.07 25.72
N THR A 88 14.24 29.68 26.44
CA THR A 88 13.01 29.01 26.86
C THR A 88 11.80 29.55 26.10
N GLY A 89 10.75 28.75 26.08
CA GLY A 89 9.46 29.13 25.54
C GLY A 89 8.41 28.09 25.87
N TRP A 90 7.17 28.34 25.44
CA TRP A 90 6.02 27.54 25.81
C TRP A 90 5.46 26.81 24.60
N ILE A 91 5.19 25.51 24.74
CA ILE A 91 4.50 24.72 23.73
C ILE A 91 3.20 24.18 24.30
N ASN A 92 2.24 23.93 23.43
CA ASN A 92 1.06 23.17 23.80
C ASN A 92 1.31 21.67 23.57
N LEU A 93 1.28 20.88 24.64
CA LEU A 93 1.60 19.45 24.62
C LEU A 93 0.59 18.65 23.78
N ASP A 94 -0.68 19.04 23.80
CA ASP A 94 -1.72 18.34 23.02
C ASP A 94 -1.49 18.54 21.52
N LYS A 95 -1.13 19.76 21.09
CA LYS A 95 -0.76 20.03 19.70
C LYS A 95 0.46 19.21 19.29
N LEU A 96 1.48 19.12 20.14
CA LEU A 96 2.67 18.31 19.88
C LEU A 96 2.31 16.82 19.71
N LYS A 97 1.53 16.24 20.64
CA LYS A 97 1.07 14.85 20.56
C LYS A 97 0.23 14.61 19.30
N GLN A 98 -0.71 15.50 19.00
CA GLN A 98 -1.56 15.38 17.82
C GLN A 98 -0.74 15.40 16.52
N ALA A 99 0.29 16.26 16.43
CA ALA A 99 1.18 16.31 15.28
C ALA A 99 2.01 15.03 15.15
N GLN A 100 2.56 14.51 16.25
CA GLN A 100 3.29 13.24 16.28
C GLN A 100 2.41 12.06 15.85
N GLU A 101 1.17 11.98 16.34
CA GLU A 101 0.22 10.93 15.93
C GLU A 101 -0.15 11.01 14.45
N LYS A 102 -0.41 12.22 13.94
CA LYS A 102 -0.70 12.43 12.51
C LYS A 102 0.49 11.99 11.66
N PHE A 103 1.70 12.33 12.07
CA PHE A 103 2.91 11.92 11.36
C PHE A 103 3.12 10.41 11.41
N ALA A 104 2.99 9.77 12.58
CA ALA A 104 3.09 8.32 12.71
C ALA A 104 2.10 7.57 11.82
N LYS A 105 0.84 8.05 11.76
CA LYS A 105 -0.18 7.52 10.83
C LYS A 105 0.22 7.69 9.37
N HIS A 106 0.78 8.85 9.01
CA HIS A 106 1.24 9.11 7.65
C HIS A 106 2.40 8.18 7.24
N VAL A 107 3.42 8.04 8.10
CA VAL A 107 4.56 7.16 7.84
C VAL A 107 4.12 5.71 7.75
N HIS A 108 3.25 5.26 8.66
CA HIS A 108 2.68 3.92 8.60
C HIS A 108 1.94 3.67 7.28
N LYS A 109 1.10 4.62 6.85
CA LYS A 109 0.40 4.53 5.56
C LYS A 109 1.38 4.44 4.38
N GLN A 110 2.43 5.27 4.36
CA GLN A 110 3.44 5.21 3.29
C GLN A 110 4.19 3.88 3.25
N ASN A 111 4.60 3.36 4.41
CA ASN A 111 5.27 2.06 4.48
C ASN A 111 4.37 0.91 4.00
N THR A 112 3.08 0.95 4.34
CA THR A 112 2.09 -0.01 3.84
C THR A 112 1.93 0.08 2.33
N ILE A 113 1.87 1.28 1.76
CA ILE A 113 1.81 1.48 0.29
C ILE A 113 3.06 0.90 -0.38
N LYS A 114 4.27 1.20 0.12
CA LYS A 114 5.51 0.64 -0.43
C LYS A 114 5.52 -0.89 -0.40
N ARG A 115 5.09 -1.51 0.70
CA ARG A 115 4.97 -2.97 0.80
C ARG A 115 3.97 -3.53 -0.21
N LEU A 116 2.85 -2.86 -0.42
CA LEU A 116 1.86 -3.24 -1.43
C LEU A 116 2.44 -3.13 -2.85
N GLU A 117 3.18 -2.06 -3.16
CA GLU A 117 3.87 -1.90 -4.44
C GLU A 117 4.89 -3.01 -4.70
N GLU A 118 5.70 -3.37 -3.69
CA GLU A 118 6.64 -4.50 -3.78
C GLU A 118 5.91 -5.83 -4.00
N TYR A 119 4.83 -6.07 -3.27
CA TYR A 119 4.02 -7.27 -3.42
C TYR A 119 3.40 -7.38 -4.82
N THR A 120 2.86 -6.29 -5.36
CA THR A 120 2.30 -6.24 -6.72
C THR A 120 3.38 -6.54 -7.78
N LYS A 121 4.58 -5.98 -7.64
CA LYS A 121 5.71 -6.30 -8.54
C LYS A 121 6.05 -7.79 -8.55
N VAL A 122 6.06 -8.44 -7.38
CA VAL A 122 6.30 -9.89 -7.27
C VAL A 122 5.15 -10.68 -7.91
N GLN A 123 3.89 -10.23 -7.77
CA GLN A 123 2.76 -10.86 -8.43
C GLN A 123 2.85 -10.75 -9.95
N ASP A 124 3.17 -9.57 -10.50
CA ASP A 124 3.32 -9.37 -11.95
C ASP A 124 4.42 -10.26 -12.54
N GLN A 125 5.54 -10.42 -11.84
CA GLN A 125 6.60 -11.36 -12.25
C GLN A 125 6.10 -12.81 -12.30
N LYS A 126 5.34 -13.25 -11.28
CA LYS A 126 4.76 -14.60 -11.26
C LYS A 126 3.73 -14.80 -12.38
N ILE A 127 2.91 -13.79 -12.67
CA ILE A 127 1.94 -13.83 -13.77
C ILE A 127 2.68 -13.96 -15.12
N SER A 128 3.76 -13.19 -15.31
CA SER A 128 4.60 -13.29 -16.50
C SER A 128 5.21 -14.69 -16.66
N GLN A 129 5.74 -15.28 -15.58
CA GLN A 129 6.28 -16.64 -15.59
C GLN A 129 5.21 -17.68 -15.91
N LEU A 130 4.03 -17.58 -15.30
CA LEU A 130 2.88 -18.44 -15.61
C LEU A 130 2.47 -18.35 -17.08
N HIS A 131 2.46 -17.15 -17.64
CA HIS A 131 2.13 -16.93 -19.05
C HIS A 131 3.18 -17.57 -19.98
N ALA A 132 4.47 -17.46 -19.64
CA ALA A 132 5.54 -18.13 -20.39
C ALA A 132 5.39 -19.66 -20.32
N MET A 133 5.14 -20.22 -19.14
CA MET A 133 4.93 -21.66 -18.95
C MET A 133 3.70 -22.18 -19.71
N MET A 134 2.58 -21.45 -19.68
CA MET A 134 1.39 -21.82 -20.46
C MET A 134 1.66 -21.79 -21.97
N THR A 135 2.43 -20.81 -22.43
CA THR A 135 2.82 -20.70 -23.85
C THR A 135 3.68 -21.89 -24.26
N GLN A 136 4.66 -22.26 -23.44
CA GLN A 136 5.49 -23.45 -23.66
C GLN A 136 4.66 -24.73 -23.67
N MET A 137 3.80 -24.95 -22.68
CA MET A 137 2.92 -26.12 -22.64
C MET A 137 2.02 -26.20 -23.87
N ARG A 138 1.53 -25.06 -24.37
CA ARG A 138 0.73 -25.03 -25.61
C ARG A 138 1.53 -25.47 -26.83
N GLN A 139 2.79 -25.06 -26.93
CA GLN A 139 3.69 -25.48 -28.02
C GLN A 139 4.02 -26.97 -27.92
N GLU A 140 4.36 -27.46 -26.73
CA GLU A 140 4.61 -28.88 -26.49
C GLU A 140 3.38 -29.72 -26.82
N PHE A 141 2.19 -29.27 -26.44
CA PHE A 141 0.94 -29.96 -26.76
C PHE A 141 0.68 -30.01 -28.26
N ALA A 142 0.89 -28.90 -28.98
CA ALA A 142 0.77 -28.86 -30.43
C ALA A 142 1.75 -29.83 -31.11
N TYR A 143 3.00 -29.88 -30.64
CA TYR A 143 4.02 -30.79 -31.15
C TYR A 143 3.63 -32.27 -30.95
N VAL A 144 3.14 -32.63 -29.75
CA VAL A 144 2.69 -34.00 -29.46
C VAL A 144 1.51 -34.39 -30.35
N LEU A 145 0.55 -33.47 -30.57
CA LEU A 145 -0.57 -33.72 -31.49
C LEU A 145 -0.11 -33.96 -32.93
N GLU A 146 0.86 -33.18 -33.41
CA GLU A 146 1.43 -33.34 -34.75
C GLU A 146 2.14 -34.70 -34.89
N GLN A 147 2.93 -35.10 -33.89
CA GLN A 147 3.55 -36.42 -33.86
C GLN A 147 2.53 -37.56 -33.86
N GLN A 148 1.48 -37.45 -33.04
CA GLN A 148 0.41 -38.46 -33.03
C GLN A 148 -0.31 -38.55 -34.38
N GLN A 149 -0.59 -37.42 -35.02
CA GLN A 149 -1.22 -37.41 -36.34
C GLN A 149 -0.32 -38.06 -37.41
N ALA A 150 1.00 -37.81 -37.37
CA ALA A 150 1.95 -38.44 -38.27
C ALA A 150 1.99 -39.97 -38.09
N GLN A 151 2.02 -40.46 -36.84
CA GLN A 151 1.97 -41.89 -36.54
C GLN A 151 0.66 -42.53 -37.03
N ILE A 152 -0.49 -41.87 -36.83
CA ILE A 152 -1.78 -42.34 -37.35
C ILE A 152 -1.76 -42.45 -38.88
N ASN A 153 -1.19 -41.46 -39.56
CA ASN A 153 -1.11 -41.47 -41.02
C ASN A 153 -0.21 -42.61 -41.54
N GLN A 154 0.92 -42.87 -40.88
CA GLN A 154 1.80 -44.00 -41.22
C GLN A 154 1.11 -45.35 -41.00
N LEU A 155 0.41 -45.52 -39.87
CA LEU A 155 -0.37 -46.73 -39.58
C LEU A 155 -1.48 -46.97 -40.60
N LYS A 156 -2.21 -45.91 -40.99
CA LYS A 156 -3.23 -46.01 -42.05
C LYS A 156 -2.62 -46.49 -43.36
N GLN A 157 -1.50 -45.92 -43.79
CA GLN A 157 -0.84 -46.35 -45.02
C GLN A 157 -0.41 -47.82 -44.95
N ALA A 158 0.22 -48.25 -43.85
CA ALA A 158 0.62 -49.65 -43.68
C ALA A 158 -0.58 -50.63 -43.77
N TYR A 159 -1.75 -50.24 -43.26
CA TYR A 159 -2.95 -51.07 -43.29
C TYR A 159 -3.59 -51.16 -44.69
N TYR A 160 -3.46 -50.13 -45.53
CA TYR A 160 -4.03 -50.12 -46.90
C TYR A 160 -3.19 -50.89 -47.93
N TYR A 161 -1.92 -51.17 -47.64
CA TYR A 161 -1.00 -51.91 -48.52
C TYR A 161 -0.73 -53.34 -48.05
N GLN A 162 -1.56 -53.86 -47.14
CA GLN A 162 -1.67 -55.28 -46.76
C GLN A 162 -2.88 -55.92 -47.46
#